data_AF-A0A086J092-F1
#
_entry.id   AF-A0A086J092-F1
#
_cell.length_a   1.000
_cell.length_b   1.000
_cell.length_c   1.000
_cell.angle_alpha   90.00
_cell.angle_beta   90.00
_cell.angle_gamma   90.00
#
_symmetry.space_group_name_H-M   'P 1'
#
loop_
_entity.id
_entity.type
_entity.pdbx_description
1 polymer ?
#
loop_
_entity_poly.entity_id
_entity_poly.type
_entity_poly.pdbx_seq_one_letter_code
_entity_poly.pdbx_strand_id
1 'polypeptide(L)'
;MKERKNLMNGYTTRPISLAGYTENRKTISLSQMHEVSFKELEEKAEGVVMYRDMHTDSSAGEGTPRDMQRLEAYKLEIAEVYRGRQDVFKGVLQNTSIKYTPGDSLLMWAPNSETVVQKLMELLSIQKDRVIEFTRVRIRGRAHVFSFAGRISEYFRYFLDVTSLPSKLSLFRLSQYAEKDSDKLAYLSSKEGSADYFAMGKNWNSLLDILVQFSVKIPLESLLEVAKEIKPRAFSLINQESNECEFIAGILRNGESDCREGHFSDYIMRVAQTENTPVSSESAEASGMIYRIRHKENILFQLRSSTKNALLFGIGTGVSPFISFIRNCKKDCVFTLFYGCKTEDENILAKTGIAWEAGLESEYAGAKLFTTESPNVTVHVVYSQTNQSIRMGEFLQRNKEKIAARCREISTSGIYTCGNKQAMQSISQYFTAEHPEISQHNDDWS
;
A
#
# COMPACT_ATOMS: atom_id res chain seq x y z
N MET A 1 -9.52 6.68 -26.95
CA MET A 1 -9.30 5.63 -25.93
C MET A 1 -9.05 4.32 -26.67
N LYS A 2 -7.84 3.77 -26.63
CA LYS A 2 -7.63 2.39 -27.11
C LYS A 2 -8.30 1.46 -26.09
N GLU A 3 -9.14 0.54 -26.56
CA GLU A 3 -9.67 -0.55 -25.75
C GLU A 3 -8.51 -1.24 -25.02
N ARG A 4 -8.47 -1.06 -23.70
CA ARG A 4 -7.55 -1.77 -22.83
C ARG A 4 -8.03 -3.22 -22.82
N LYS A 5 -7.32 -4.12 -23.50
CA LYS A 5 -7.58 -5.56 -23.41
C LYS A 5 -7.57 -5.93 -21.92
N ASN A 6 -8.69 -6.45 -21.43
CA ASN A 6 -8.75 -7.20 -20.18
C ASN A 6 -7.85 -8.41 -20.34
N LEU A 7 -6.56 -8.23 -20.02
CA LEU A 7 -5.67 -9.34 -19.76
C LEU A 7 -6.16 -9.95 -18.45
N MET A 8 -6.57 -11.21 -18.48
CA MET A 8 -6.79 -11.98 -17.26
C MET A 8 -5.55 -11.79 -16.38
N ASN A 9 -5.69 -11.12 -15.23
CA ASN A 9 -4.58 -10.89 -14.30
C ASN A 9 -4.27 -12.20 -13.54
N GLY A 10 -3.77 -13.18 -14.28
CA GLY A 10 -2.93 -14.25 -13.76
C GLY A 10 -1.50 -13.74 -13.65
N TYR A 11 -0.73 -14.29 -12.71
CA TYR A 11 0.69 -14.00 -12.58
C TYR A 11 1.42 -14.18 -13.92
N THR A 12 2.10 -13.13 -14.39
CA THR A 12 2.96 -13.16 -15.58
C THR A 12 4.42 -13.02 -15.17
N THR A 13 5.27 -13.96 -15.57
CA THR A 13 6.71 -13.93 -15.28
C THR A 13 7.40 -12.77 -16.00
N ARG A 14 8.21 -11.98 -15.29
CA ARG A 14 9.04 -10.94 -15.93
C ARG A 14 10.47 -11.46 -16.15
N PRO A 15 11.01 -11.39 -17.38
CA PRO A 15 12.38 -11.81 -17.64
C PRO A 15 13.38 -10.90 -16.91
N ILE A 16 14.42 -11.51 -16.36
CA ILE A 16 15.58 -10.86 -15.75
C ILE A 16 16.71 -10.87 -16.77
N SER A 17 17.16 -9.68 -17.17
CA SER A 17 18.32 -9.49 -18.04
C SER A 17 19.54 -9.11 -17.20
N LEU A 18 20.70 -9.69 -17.53
CA LEU A 18 21.96 -9.54 -16.77
C LEU A 18 23.04 -9.03 -17.70
N ALA A 19 23.12 -7.71 -17.87
CA ALA A 19 24.03 -7.07 -18.82
C ALA A 19 25.50 -7.14 -18.38
N GLY A 20 25.77 -7.37 -17.08
CA GLY A 20 27.12 -7.36 -16.51
C GLY A 20 27.70 -8.72 -16.12
N TYR A 21 27.06 -9.84 -16.47
CA TYR A 21 27.51 -11.17 -16.07
C TYR A 21 28.77 -11.62 -16.82
N THR A 22 29.82 -12.02 -16.10
CA THR A 22 31.00 -12.71 -16.63
C THR A 22 31.28 -13.98 -15.82
N GLU A 23 31.58 -15.07 -16.51
CA GLU A 23 31.63 -16.43 -15.97
C GLU A 23 32.99 -16.71 -15.32
N ASN A 24 33.15 -16.47 -14.00
CA ASN A 24 34.24 -17.05 -13.20
C ASN A 24 34.16 -16.74 -11.68
N ARG A 25 33.46 -17.49 -10.81
CA ARG A 25 33.53 -17.22 -9.34
C ARG A 25 33.44 -18.40 -8.38
N LYS A 26 34.13 -18.18 -7.24
CA LYS A 26 34.36 -19.08 -6.10
C LYS A 26 33.15 -19.18 -5.16
N THR A 27 32.92 -20.38 -4.65
CA THR A 27 31.87 -20.77 -3.70
C THR A 27 32.09 -20.15 -2.31
N ILE A 28 31.04 -19.58 -1.72
CA ILE A 28 31.02 -19.08 -0.33
C ILE A 28 30.07 -19.96 0.49
N SER A 29 30.45 -20.33 1.70
CA SER A 29 29.58 -21.04 2.66
C SER A 29 28.94 -20.05 3.63
N LEU A 30 27.66 -20.24 3.96
CA LEU A 30 26.90 -19.40 4.90
C LEU A 30 26.26 -20.22 6.01
N SER A 31 26.17 -19.61 7.20
CA SER A 31 25.43 -20.16 8.34
C SER A 31 23.92 -19.85 8.26
N GLN A 32 23.12 -20.67 8.94
CA GLN A 32 21.67 -20.49 9.07
C GLN A 32 21.32 -19.14 9.73
N MET A 33 20.21 -18.51 9.31
CA MET A 33 19.73 -17.23 9.87
C MET A 33 18.59 -17.42 10.85
N HIS A 34 17.67 -18.31 10.51
CA HIS A 34 16.50 -18.65 11.30
C HIS A 34 16.54 -20.14 11.62
N GLU A 35 16.10 -20.48 12.82
CA GLU A 35 15.71 -21.84 13.16
C GLU A 35 14.20 -21.94 12.90
N VAL A 36 13.79 -22.94 12.12
CA VAL A 36 12.38 -23.24 11.83
C VAL A 36 12.04 -24.56 12.51
N SER A 37 11.17 -24.53 13.51
CA SER A 37 10.54 -25.75 14.00
C SER A 37 9.29 -26.01 13.17
N PHE A 38 9.15 -27.22 12.62
CA PHE A 38 8.07 -27.59 11.71
C PHE A 38 7.39 -28.88 12.18
N LYS A 39 6.07 -28.90 12.16
CA LYS A 39 5.26 -30.06 12.53
C LYS A 39 4.04 -30.18 11.62
N GLU A 40 3.83 -31.36 11.06
CA GLU A 40 2.58 -31.71 10.38
C GLU A 40 1.53 -32.11 11.42
N LEU A 41 0.29 -31.61 11.28
CA LEU A 41 -0.80 -31.88 12.21
C LEU A 41 -1.83 -32.85 11.60
N GLU A 42 -2.44 -33.70 12.43
CA GLU A 42 -3.63 -34.46 12.01
C GLU A 42 -4.76 -33.48 11.64
N GLU A 43 -5.56 -33.81 10.62
CA GLU A 43 -6.75 -33.03 10.20
C GLU A 43 -7.80 -33.01 11.33
N LYS A 44 -7.59 -32.17 12.34
CA LYS A 44 -8.50 -32.03 13.50
C LYS A 44 -8.96 -30.59 13.74
N ALA A 45 -8.53 -29.64 12.91
CA ALA A 45 -8.98 -28.25 12.98
C ALA A 45 -9.32 -27.77 11.57
N GLU A 46 -10.57 -27.98 11.15
CA GLU A 46 -11.07 -27.38 9.92
C GLU A 46 -11.17 -25.85 10.06
N GLY A 47 -10.54 -25.12 9.14
CA GLY A 47 -10.89 -23.74 8.79
C GLY A 47 -10.44 -22.62 9.73
N VAL A 48 -9.57 -22.88 10.71
CA VAL A 48 -9.05 -21.84 11.61
C VAL A 48 -7.55 -21.63 11.37
N VAL A 49 -7.22 -20.51 10.72
CA VAL A 49 -5.84 -20.06 10.57
C VAL A 49 -5.40 -19.31 11.83
N MET A 50 -4.30 -19.75 12.42
CA MET A 50 -3.69 -19.14 13.60
C MET A 50 -2.29 -18.61 13.24
N TYR A 51 -1.92 -17.44 13.77
CA TYR A 51 -0.59 -16.90 13.56
C TYR A 51 -0.13 -16.00 14.71
N ARG A 52 1.17 -15.73 14.76
CA ARG A 52 1.78 -14.72 15.63
C ARG A 52 2.91 -14.04 14.87
N ASP A 53 3.01 -12.71 14.93
CA ASP A 53 4.09 -11.97 14.28
C ASP A 53 4.77 -10.97 15.25
N MET A 54 5.86 -10.34 14.82
CA MET A 54 6.57 -9.38 15.67
C MET A 54 5.74 -8.14 16.05
N HIS A 55 4.63 -7.84 15.37
CA HIS A 55 3.82 -6.64 15.56
C HIS A 55 2.63 -6.87 16.48
N THR A 56 2.28 -8.12 16.80
CA THR A 56 1.23 -8.48 17.76
C THR A 56 1.66 -8.28 19.22
N ASP A 57 2.96 -8.13 19.49
CA ASP A 57 3.55 -8.04 20.86
C ASP A 57 3.56 -6.60 21.47
N SER A 58 2.54 -5.76 21.23
CA SER A 58 2.44 -4.45 21.94
C SER A 58 1.64 -4.49 23.24
N SER A 59 1.11 -5.65 23.62
CA SER A 59 0.42 -5.86 24.90
C SER A 59 1.00 -7.06 25.65
N ALA A 60 1.90 -6.75 26.59
CA ALA A 60 2.29 -7.50 27.79
C ALA A 60 2.94 -8.90 27.66
N GLY A 61 4.19 -8.98 28.14
CA GLY A 61 4.77 -10.19 28.74
C GLY A 61 5.56 -11.09 27.79
N GLU A 62 6.52 -11.83 28.38
CA GLU A 62 7.23 -12.94 27.73
C GLU A 62 6.21 -14.00 27.29
N GLY A 63 5.63 -13.83 26.10
CA GLY A 63 4.54 -14.65 25.61
C GLY A 63 5.00 -16.05 25.21
N THR A 64 4.40 -17.07 25.82
CA THR A 64 4.61 -18.49 25.48
C THR A 64 4.06 -18.80 24.06
N PRO A 65 4.35 -19.97 23.47
CA PRO A 65 3.80 -20.38 22.16
C PRO A 65 2.27 -20.42 22.05
N ARG A 66 1.51 -20.20 23.13
CA ARG A 66 0.04 -20.22 23.16
C ARG A 66 -0.64 -18.90 22.71
N ASP A 67 0.13 -17.85 22.45
CA ASP A 67 -0.42 -16.51 22.14
C ASP A 67 -0.66 -16.27 20.64
N MET A 68 -1.00 -17.32 19.88
CA MET A 68 -1.39 -17.15 18.48
C MET A 68 -2.81 -16.57 18.38
N GLN A 69 -3.02 -15.66 17.43
CA GLN A 69 -4.32 -15.07 17.14
C GLN A 69 -4.95 -15.71 15.89
N ARG A 70 -6.28 -15.71 15.85
CA ARG A 70 -7.06 -16.17 14.70
C ARG A 70 -6.99 -15.15 13.58
N LEU A 71 -6.87 -15.61 12.33
CA LEU A 71 -7.01 -14.77 11.16
C LEU A 71 -8.48 -14.36 11.00
N GLU A 72 -8.71 -13.06 10.93
CA GLU A 72 -10.03 -12.48 10.71
C GLU A 72 -10.25 -12.19 9.23
N ALA A 73 -11.48 -11.91 8.82
CA ALA A 73 -11.79 -11.55 7.44
C ALA A 73 -12.84 -10.43 7.43
N TYR A 74 -12.61 -9.45 6.56
CA TYR A 74 -13.37 -8.21 6.46
C TYR A 74 -13.81 -8.05 5.01
N LYS A 75 -15.12 -7.96 4.77
CA LYS A 75 -15.66 -7.77 3.42
C LYS A 75 -15.36 -6.34 2.95
N LEU A 76 -14.72 -6.25 1.79
CA LEU A 76 -14.32 -5.05 1.10
C LEU A 76 -15.19 -4.88 -0.14
N GLU A 77 -15.86 -3.74 -0.23
CA GLU A 77 -16.53 -3.29 -1.45
C GLU A 77 -15.73 -2.17 -2.09
N ILE A 78 -15.65 -2.18 -3.41
CA ILE A 78 -14.85 -1.25 -4.19
C ILE A 78 -15.72 -0.55 -5.22
N ALA A 79 -15.71 0.78 -5.22
CA ALA A 79 -16.34 1.61 -6.24
C ALA A 79 -15.28 2.39 -7.04
N GLU A 80 -15.42 2.41 -8.37
CA GLU A 80 -14.59 3.25 -9.22
C GLU A 80 -14.89 4.73 -9.00
N VAL A 81 -13.86 5.54 -8.75
CA VAL A 81 -13.99 7.01 -8.68
C VAL A 81 -13.73 7.61 -10.05
N TYR A 82 -12.63 7.21 -10.69
CA TYR A 82 -12.35 7.52 -12.08
C TYR A 82 -11.26 6.59 -12.65
N ARG A 83 -11.23 6.44 -13.98
CA ARG A 83 -10.09 5.89 -14.73
C ARG A 83 -9.37 6.98 -15.48
N GLY A 84 -8.04 6.96 -15.36
CA GLY A 84 -7.19 7.99 -15.96
C GLY A 84 -5.79 7.48 -16.20
N ARG A 85 -4.81 8.36 -16.00
CA ARG A 85 -3.39 7.94 -15.98
C ARG A 85 -3.10 7.04 -14.78
N GLN A 86 -3.76 7.32 -13.66
CA GLN A 86 -3.83 6.46 -12.49
C GLN A 86 -5.30 6.22 -12.22
N ASP A 87 -5.72 4.96 -12.18
CA ASP A 87 -7.10 4.62 -11.81
C ASP A 87 -7.25 4.81 -10.29
N VAL A 88 -8.39 5.35 -9.86
CA VAL A 88 -8.68 5.63 -8.45
C VAL A 88 -10.00 4.99 -8.05
N PHE A 89 -9.98 4.32 -6.91
CA PHE A 89 -11.11 3.60 -6.35
C PHE A 89 -11.38 4.05 -4.91
N LYS A 90 -12.66 4.04 -4.52
CA LYS A 90 -13.12 4.17 -3.13
C LYS A 90 -13.36 2.76 -2.60
N GLY A 91 -12.85 2.45 -1.42
CA GLY A 91 -13.13 1.20 -0.73
C GLY A 91 -13.89 1.40 0.56
N VAL A 92 -14.72 0.42 0.91
CA VAL A 92 -15.50 0.36 2.15
C VAL A 92 -15.33 -1.01 2.79
N LEU A 93 -14.93 -1.07 4.06
CA LEU A 93 -14.96 -2.31 4.83
C LEU A 93 -16.31 -2.44 5.53
N GLN A 94 -17.11 -3.39 5.07
CA GLN A 94 -18.45 -3.62 5.58
C GLN A 94 -18.45 -4.09 7.03
N ASN A 95 -19.43 -3.62 7.78
CA ASN A 95 -19.65 -3.91 9.20
C ASN A 95 -18.41 -3.68 10.06
N THR A 96 -17.49 -2.80 9.61
CA THR A 96 -16.21 -2.55 10.25
C THR A 96 -16.10 -1.07 10.58
N SER A 97 -16.26 -0.74 11.86
CA SER A 97 -16.09 0.63 12.36
C SER A 97 -14.94 0.66 13.36
N ILE A 98 -14.03 1.62 13.20
CA ILE A 98 -12.92 1.86 14.12
C ILE A 98 -13.02 3.30 14.61
N LYS A 99 -12.82 3.52 15.92
CA LYS A 99 -12.65 4.85 16.46
C LYS A 99 -11.26 5.37 16.11
N TYR A 100 -11.18 6.54 15.49
CA TYR A 100 -9.92 7.12 15.03
C TYR A 100 -9.96 8.64 15.10
N THR A 101 -8.79 9.28 15.03
CA THR A 101 -8.68 10.74 14.90
C THR A 101 -8.46 11.11 13.45
N PRO A 102 -9.21 12.09 12.86
CA PRO A 102 -9.00 12.51 11.48
C PRO A 102 -7.52 12.76 11.17
N GLY A 103 -7.00 12.10 10.14
CA GLY A 103 -5.58 12.03 9.82
C GLY A 103 -4.94 10.65 10.06
N ASP A 104 -5.58 9.80 10.87
CA ASP A 104 -5.16 8.42 11.07
C ASP A 104 -5.38 7.55 9.82
N SER A 105 -4.75 6.38 9.84
CA SER A 105 -4.77 5.43 8.74
C SER A 105 -5.21 4.03 9.17
N LEU A 106 -5.69 3.27 8.21
CA LEU A 106 -5.95 1.85 8.32
C LEU A 106 -4.87 1.06 7.58
N LEU A 107 -4.22 0.14 8.29
CA LEU A 107 -3.34 -0.86 7.70
C LEU A 107 -4.17 -2.05 7.27
N MET A 108 -4.05 -2.50 6.03
CA MET A 108 -4.76 -3.66 5.50
C MET A 108 -3.81 -4.64 4.82
N TRP A 109 -4.05 -5.94 5.02
CA TRP A 109 -3.35 -7.01 4.33
C TRP A 109 -4.24 -7.64 3.27
N ALA A 110 -3.85 -7.45 2.02
CA ALA A 110 -4.45 -8.18 0.89
C ALA A 110 -3.87 -9.61 0.83
N PRO A 111 -4.67 -10.59 0.38
CA PRO A 111 -4.17 -11.92 0.04
C PRO A 111 -3.49 -11.94 -1.35
N ASN A 112 -2.55 -12.88 -1.52
CA ASN A 112 -2.12 -13.33 -2.85
C ASN A 112 -3.31 -13.92 -3.63
N SER A 113 -3.25 -13.88 -4.96
CA SER A 113 -4.25 -14.51 -5.82
C SER A 113 -4.16 -16.03 -5.80
N GLU A 114 -5.24 -16.72 -6.17
CA GLU A 114 -5.24 -18.18 -6.31
C GLU A 114 -4.16 -18.65 -7.29
N THR A 115 -3.99 -17.93 -8.41
CA THR A 115 -2.95 -18.23 -9.39
C THR A 115 -1.55 -18.23 -8.78
N VAL A 116 -1.27 -17.29 -7.87
CA VAL A 116 0.01 -17.24 -7.16
C VAL A 116 0.15 -18.42 -6.20
N VAL A 117 -0.89 -18.73 -5.44
CA VAL A 117 -0.90 -19.86 -4.49
C VAL A 117 -0.66 -21.18 -5.22
N GLN A 118 -1.42 -21.45 -6.27
CA GLN A 118 -1.28 -22.64 -7.10
C GLN A 118 0.12 -22.73 -7.70
N LYS A 119 0.67 -21.60 -8.17
CA LYS A 119 2.04 -21.59 -8.73
C LYS A 119 3.10 -21.95 -7.70
N LEU A 120 2.93 -21.51 -6.46
CA LEU A 120 3.84 -21.87 -5.36
C LEU A 120 3.75 -23.35 -5.00
N MET A 121 2.53 -23.89 -4.93
CA MET A 121 2.32 -25.32 -4.69
C MET A 121 3.02 -26.18 -5.75
N GLU A 122 2.91 -25.79 -7.03
CA GLU A 122 3.60 -26.44 -8.15
C GLU A 122 5.13 -26.35 -8.04
N LEU A 123 5.68 -25.15 -7.82
CA LEU A 123 7.12 -24.93 -7.76
C LEU A 123 7.79 -25.72 -6.64
N LEU A 124 7.10 -25.81 -5.49
CA LEU A 124 7.54 -26.55 -4.31
C LEU A 124 7.17 -28.03 -4.37
N SER A 125 6.55 -28.49 -5.47
CA SER A 125 6.13 -29.89 -5.67
C SER A 125 5.21 -30.41 -4.56
N ILE A 126 4.39 -29.55 -3.97
CA ILE A 126 3.47 -29.87 -2.87
C ILE A 126 2.20 -30.49 -3.46
N GLN A 127 2.08 -31.81 -3.31
CA GLN A 127 0.96 -32.59 -3.87
C GLN A 127 -0.31 -32.57 -3.01
N LYS A 128 -0.17 -32.30 -1.72
CA LYS A 128 -1.28 -32.29 -0.76
C LYS A 128 -1.20 -31.02 0.09
N ASP A 129 -2.32 -30.33 0.22
CA ASP A 129 -2.43 -29.12 1.03
C ASP A 129 -2.64 -29.45 2.51
N ARG A 130 -1.54 -29.83 3.17
CA ARG A 130 -1.54 -30.33 4.55
C ARG A 130 -1.67 -29.21 5.57
N VAL A 131 -2.14 -29.55 6.76
CA VAL A 131 -2.12 -28.64 7.91
C VAL A 131 -0.73 -28.71 8.54
N ILE A 132 -0.10 -27.55 8.67
CA ILE A 132 1.23 -27.40 9.23
C ILE A 132 1.20 -26.45 10.41
N GLU A 133 2.11 -26.65 11.35
CA GLU A 133 2.47 -25.70 12.38
C GLU A 133 3.97 -25.44 12.28
N PHE A 134 4.37 -24.17 12.23
CA PHE A 134 5.78 -23.82 12.31
C PHE A 134 6.03 -22.57 13.13
N THR A 135 7.22 -22.50 13.72
CA THR A 135 7.72 -21.30 14.40
C THR A 135 9.11 -20.96 13.88
N ARG A 136 9.30 -19.67 13.60
CA ARG A 136 10.52 -19.12 13.04
C ARG A 136 11.17 -18.19 14.06
N VAL A 137 12.41 -18.51 14.43
CA VAL A 137 13.18 -17.78 15.46
C VAL A 137 14.52 -17.33 14.87
N ARG A 138 14.96 -16.11 15.19
CA ARG A 138 16.32 -15.67 14.85
C ARG A 138 17.34 -16.45 15.64
N ILE A 139 18.30 -17.06 14.94
CA ILE A 139 19.40 -17.77 15.59
C ILE A 139 20.19 -16.80 16.47
N ARG A 140 20.48 -15.61 15.93
CA ARG A 140 21.08 -14.51 16.71
C ARG A 140 20.04 -13.87 17.60
N GLY A 141 20.24 -13.96 18.91
CA GLY A 141 19.40 -13.33 19.93
C GLY A 141 18.11 -14.09 20.27
N ARG A 142 17.83 -15.23 19.62
CA ARG A 142 16.67 -16.10 19.90
C ARG A 142 15.32 -15.37 19.84
N ALA A 143 15.23 -14.28 19.09
CA ALA A 143 14.01 -13.49 18.96
C ALA A 143 12.99 -14.22 18.07
N HIS A 144 11.74 -14.30 18.53
CA HIS A 144 10.62 -14.76 17.71
C HIS A 144 10.46 -13.89 16.47
N VAL A 145 10.16 -14.52 15.33
CA VAL A 145 9.91 -13.82 14.06
C VAL A 145 8.46 -14.00 13.64
N PHE A 146 8.02 -15.26 13.56
CA PHE A 146 6.70 -15.61 13.06
C PHE A 146 6.32 -17.02 13.50
N SER A 147 5.05 -17.22 13.84
CA SER A 147 4.45 -18.54 14.03
C SER A 147 3.18 -18.65 13.22
N PHE A 148 2.88 -19.84 12.73
CA PHE A 148 1.71 -20.14 11.92
C PHE A 148 1.20 -21.54 12.21
N ALA A 149 -0.13 -21.69 12.23
CA ALA A 149 -0.81 -22.97 12.15
C ALA A 149 -2.00 -22.86 11.19
N GLY A 150 -2.05 -23.74 10.20
CA GLY A 150 -3.05 -23.74 9.14
C GLY A 150 -2.61 -24.55 7.92
N ARG A 151 -3.35 -24.49 6.82
CA ARG A 151 -2.95 -25.15 5.57
C ARG A 151 -1.78 -24.42 4.91
N ILE A 152 -0.97 -25.17 4.15
CA ILE A 152 0.16 -24.58 3.41
C ILE A 152 -0.33 -23.50 2.43
N SER A 153 -1.44 -23.78 1.73
CA SER A 153 -2.06 -22.81 0.81
C SER A 153 -2.49 -21.53 1.51
N GLU A 154 -2.96 -21.60 2.75
CA GLU A 154 -3.36 -20.45 3.57
C GLU A 154 -2.13 -19.62 3.98
N TYR A 155 -1.00 -20.27 4.30
CA TYR A 155 0.25 -19.55 4.52
C TYR A 155 0.68 -18.78 3.27
N PHE A 156 0.66 -19.44 2.11
CA PHE A 156 0.99 -18.81 0.83
C PHE A 156 0.03 -17.68 0.48
N ARG A 157 -1.25 -17.83 0.78
CA ARG A 157 -2.27 -16.84 0.46
C ARG A 157 -2.15 -15.58 1.31
N TYR A 158 -2.05 -15.74 2.63
CA TYR A 158 -2.25 -14.63 3.57
C TYR A 158 -0.96 -14.03 4.11
N PHE A 159 0.14 -14.79 4.09
CA PHE A 159 1.35 -14.39 4.81
C PHE A 159 2.59 -14.34 3.94
N LEU A 160 2.78 -15.21 2.95
CA LEU A 160 4.02 -15.23 2.18
C LEU A 160 4.10 -14.09 1.15
N ASP A 161 5.05 -13.17 1.31
CA ASP A 161 5.35 -12.16 0.29
C ASP A 161 6.22 -12.75 -0.80
N VAL A 162 5.60 -12.97 -1.96
CA VAL A 162 6.28 -13.41 -3.18
C VAL A 162 6.38 -12.33 -4.25
N THR A 163 5.87 -11.14 -3.95
CA THR A 163 5.76 -10.02 -4.89
C THR A 163 6.91 -9.03 -4.77
N SER A 164 7.57 -8.98 -3.61
CA SER A 164 8.74 -8.13 -3.39
C SER A 164 10.03 -8.75 -3.94
N LEU A 165 10.99 -7.89 -4.29
CA LEU A 165 12.35 -8.31 -4.62
C LEU A 165 13.04 -8.93 -3.38
N PRO A 166 13.57 -10.17 -3.45
CA PRO A 166 14.32 -10.78 -2.37
C PRO A 166 15.60 -9.99 -2.06
N SER A 167 16.08 -10.09 -0.82
CA SER A 167 17.38 -9.50 -0.48
C SER A 167 18.52 -10.20 -1.22
N LYS A 168 19.65 -9.53 -1.42
CA LYS A 168 20.85 -10.19 -1.99
C LYS A 168 21.24 -11.47 -1.26
N LEU A 169 21.12 -11.49 0.07
CA LEU A 169 21.37 -12.70 0.86
C LEU A 169 20.38 -13.82 0.56
N SER A 170 19.10 -13.48 0.37
CA SER A 170 18.08 -14.42 -0.09
C SER A 170 18.40 -14.95 -1.48
N LEU A 171 18.85 -14.10 -2.42
CA LEU A 171 19.23 -14.53 -3.77
C LEU A 171 20.38 -15.54 -3.75
N PHE A 172 21.42 -15.30 -2.93
CA PHE A 172 22.53 -16.24 -2.79
C PHE A 172 22.07 -17.59 -2.25
N ARG A 173 21.14 -17.61 -1.29
CA ARG A 173 20.56 -18.85 -0.77
C ARG A 173 19.76 -19.59 -1.83
N LEU A 174 18.92 -18.87 -2.58
CA LEU A 174 18.12 -19.43 -3.67
C LEU A 174 19.01 -20.00 -4.79
N SER A 175 20.20 -19.45 -5.03
CA SER A 175 21.12 -19.97 -6.05
C SER A 175 21.57 -21.41 -5.76
N GLN A 176 21.64 -21.81 -4.49
CA GLN A 176 22.01 -23.18 -4.11
C GLN A 176 20.95 -24.22 -4.50
N TYR A 177 19.72 -23.77 -4.79
CA TYR A 177 18.60 -24.61 -5.20
C TYR A 177 18.19 -24.37 -6.66
N ALA A 178 18.91 -23.52 -7.40
CA ALA A 178 18.59 -23.19 -8.78
C ALA A 178 19.08 -24.30 -9.72
N GLU A 179 18.16 -24.92 -10.46
CA GLU A 179 18.52 -25.91 -11.49
C GLU A 179 18.98 -25.25 -12.79
N LYS A 180 18.67 -23.96 -12.98
CA LYS A 180 19.02 -23.19 -14.16
C LYS A 180 19.73 -21.90 -13.76
N ASP A 181 20.85 -21.60 -14.43
CA ASP A 181 21.54 -20.31 -14.30
C ASP A 181 21.94 -19.97 -12.84
N SER A 182 22.32 -20.97 -12.04
CA SER A 182 22.67 -20.79 -10.62
C SER A 182 23.76 -19.74 -10.41
N ASP A 183 24.81 -19.74 -11.25
CA ASP A 183 25.90 -18.76 -11.17
C ASP A 183 25.43 -17.32 -11.43
N LYS A 184 24.41 -17.14 -12.29
CA LYS A 184 23.80 -15.83 -12.55
C LYS A 184 22.99 -15.34 -11.35
N LEU A 185 22.28 -16.24 -10.67
CA LEU A 185 21.56 -15.90 -9.44
C LEU A 185 22.54 -15.60 -8.29
N ALA A 186 23.66 -16.33 -8.20
CA ALA A 186 24.74 -16.02 -7.29
C ALA A 186 25.40 -14.67 -7.62
N TYR A 187 25.61 -14.36 -8.90
CA TYR A 187 26.12 -13.06 -9.35
C TYR A 187 25.24 -11.90 -8.86
N LEU A 188 23.91 -11.99 -8.95
CA LEU A 188 22.98 -10.97 -8.48
C LEU A 188 23.11 -10.66 -6.97
N SER A 189 23.57 -11.63 -6.18
CA SER A 189 23.83 -11.45 -4.75
C SER A 189 25.15 -10.73 -4.44
N SER A 190 26.08 -10.67 -5.42
CA SER A 190 27.43 -10.17 -5.25
C SER A 190 27.52 -8.63 -5.28
N LYS A 191 28.74 -8.09 -5.09
CA LYS A 191 29.00 -6.65 -5.27
C LYS A 191 28.93 -6.26 -6.75
N GLU A 192 29.38 -7.14 -7.62
CA GLU A 192 29.47 -6.95 -9.07
C GLU A 192 28.09 -6.96 -9.73
N GLY A 193 27.17 -7.79 -9.23
CA GLY A 193 25.78 -7.81 -9.67
C GLY A 193 24.90 -6.72 -9.06
N SER A 194 25.46 -5.74 -8.33
CA SER A 194 24.66 -4.69 -7.69
C SER A 194 23.83 -3.88 -8.67
N ALA A 195 24.42 -3.49 -9.80
CA ALA A 195 23.73 -2.69 -10.81
C ALA A 195 22.51 -3.43 -11.37
N ASP A 196 22.70 -4.69 -11.76
CA ASP A 196 21.65 -5.55 -12.29
C ASP A 196 20.58 -5.86 -11.23
N TYR A 197 20.98 -6.10 -9.97
CA TYR A 197 20.05 -6.24 -8.84
C TYR A 197 19.17 -4.99 -8.65
N PHE A 198 19.74 -3.78 -8.72
CA PHE A 198 18.94 -2.56 -8.62
C PHE A 198 18.04 -2.34 -9.83
N ALA A 199 18.47 -2.77 -11.02
CA ALA A 199 17.64 -2.75 -12.23
C ALA A 199 16.42 -3.69 -12.07
N MET A 200 16.60 -4.88 -11.49
CA MET A 200 15.48 -5.78 -11.14
C MET A 200 14.45 -5.09 -10.23
N GLY A 201 14.91 -4.31 -9.26
CA GLY A 201 14.04 -3.52 -8.40
C GLY A 201 13.22 -2.49 -9.17
N LYS A 202 13.84 -1.75 -10.10
CA LYS A 202 13.14 -0.79 -10.98
C LYS A 202 12.11 -1.49 -11.89
N ASN A 203 12.42 -2.71 -12.33
CA ASN A 203 11.56 -3.53 -13.17
C ASN A 203 10.54 -4.36 -12.37
N TRP A 204 10.42 -4.15 -11.06
CA TRP A 204 9.50 -4.88 -10.17
C TRP A 204 9.60 -6.40 -10.32
N ASN A 205 10.80 -6.94 -10.54
CA ASN A 205 11.00 -8.39 -10.46
C ASN A 205 10.79 -8.84 -9.00
N SER A 206 10.03 -9.92 -8.86
CA SER A 206 9.53 -10.46 -7.60
C SER A 206 10.24 -11.76 -7.24
N LEU A 207 10.07 -12.23 -6.01
CA LEU A 207 10.51 -13.56 -5.60
C LEU A 207 9.97 -14.64 -6.55
N LEU A 208 8.69 -14.56 -6.91
CA LEU A 208 8.08 -15.55 -7.80
C LEU A 208 8.74 -15.56 -9.19
N ASP A 209 9.12 -14.40 -9.74
CA ASP A 209 9.85 -14.33 -11.02
C ASP A 209 11.19 -15.05 -10.93
N ILE A 210 11.89 -14.89 -9.81
CA ILE A 210 13.18 -15.53 -9.58
C ILE A 210 13.01 -17.05 -9.45
N LEU A 211 12.03 -17.51 -8.66
CA LEU A 211 11.78 -18.93 -8.49
C LEU A 211 11.46 -19.61 -9.83
N VAL A 212 10.66 -18.97 -10.68
CA VAL A 212 10.30 -19.50 -12.00
C VAL A 212 11.46 -19.41 -12.98
N GLN A 213 12.11 -18.25 -13.11
CA GLN A 213 13.14 -18.04 -14.13
C GLN A 213 14.37 -18.91 -13.94
N PHE A 214 14.79 -19.11 -12.69
CA PHE A 214 15.97 -19.89 -12.33
C PHE A 214 15.66 -21.35 -11.97
N SER A 215 14.41 -21.79 -12.19
CA SER A 215 13.93 -23.14 -11.85
C SER A 215 14.36 -23.57 -10.45
N VAL A 216 14.04 -22.76 -9.44
CA VAL A 216 14.50 -22.98 -8.07
C VAL A 216 13.68 -24.11 -7.41
N LYS A 217 14.33 -25.22 -7.07
CA LYS A 217 13.74 -26.37 -6.36
C LYS A 217 14.11 -26.33 -4.88
N ILE A 218 13.52 -25.37 -4.18
CA ILE A 218 13.75 -25.17 -2.74
C ILE A 218 12.72 -25.94 -1.91
N PRO A 219 13.12 -26.68 -0.86
CA PRO A 219 12.18 -27.25 0.11
C PRO A 219 11.41 -26.15 0.87
N LEU A 220 10.20 -26.45 1.32
CA LEU A 220 9.36 -25.48 2.04
C LEU A 220 10.08 -24.89 3.25
N GLU A 221 10.73 -25.73 4.06
CA GLU A 221 11.45 -25.32 5.28
C GLU A 221 12.58 -24.34 4.96
N SER A 222 13.31 -24.58 3.86
CA SER A 222 14.38 -23.69 3.39
C SER A 222 13.80 -22.39 2.81
N LEU A 223 12.64 -22.44 2.16
CA LEU A 223 11.93 -21.24 1.72
C LEU A 223 11.51 -20.39 2.93
N LEU A 224 11.02 -21.01 4.00
CA LEU A 224 10.62 -20.32 5.24
C LEU A 224 11.79 -19.56 5.89
N GLU A 225 13.04 -20.02 5.71
CA GLU A 225 14.22 -19.27 6.18
C GLU A 225 14.40 -17.93 5.46
N VAL A 226 14.07 -17.86 4.16
CA VAL A 226 14.25 -16.64 3.31
C VAL A 226 12.96 -15.87 3.07
N ALA A 227 11.81 -16.46 3.39
CA ALA A 227 10.48 -15.89 3.25
C ALA A 227 10.36 -14.56 3.99
N LYS A 228 9.55 -13.66 3.44
CA LYS A 228 9.11 -12.45 4.11
C LYS A 228 7.60 -12.48 4.23
N GLU A 229 7.08 -11.84 5.26
CA GLU A 229 5.65 -11.69 5.44
C GLU A 229 5.11 -10.53 4.58
N ILE A 230 3.89 -10.70 4.04
CA ILE A 230 3.16 -9.65 3.34
C ILE A 230 3.07 -8.43 4.27
N LYS A 231 3.53 -7.29 3.77
CA LYS A 231 3.41 -6.02 4.48
C LYS A 231 2.02 -5.41 4.30
N PRO A 232 1.46 -4.74 5.33
CA PRO A 232 0.22 -4.00 5.18
C PRO A 232 0.40 -2.84 4.21
N ARG A 233 -0.71 -2.42 3.59
CA ARG A 233 -0.81 -1.13 2.93
C ARG A 233 -1.62 -0.21 3.83
N ALA A 234 -1.11 0.99 4.04
CA ALA A 234 -1.77 2.03 4.81
C ALA A 234 -2.70 2.82 3.88
N PHE A 235 -3.86 3.22 4.38
CA PHE A 235 -4.77 4.15 3.71
C PHE A 235 -5.37 5.11 4.73
N SER A 236 -5.49 6.40 4.42
CA SER A 236 -6.17 7.34 5.31
C SER A 236 -7.63 6.93 5.51
N LEU A 237 -8.10 6.97 6.75
CA LEU A 237 -9.53 6.79 7.07
C LEU A 237 -10.29 8.05 6.67
N ILE A 238 -11.29 7.92 5.80
CA ILE A 238 -12.02 9.07 5.23
C ILE A 238 -13.48 9.17 5.69
N ASN A 239 -13.97 8.22 6.49
CA ASN A 239 -15.36 8.19 6.92
C ASN A 239 -15.67 9.26 7.99
N GLN A 240 -16.94 9.37 8.38
CA GLN A 240 -17.28 10.07 9.62
C GLN A 240 -17.02 9.13 10.81
N GLU A 241 -16.64 9.67 11.97
CA GLU A 241 -16.44 8.88 13.18
C GLU A 241 -17.65 7.96 13.44
N SER A 242 -17.39 6.68 13.74
CA SER A 242 -18.38 5.61 13.98
C SER A 242 -19.06 5.01 12.74
N ASN A 243 -18.84 5.54 11.54
CA ASN A 243 -19.26 4.87 10.31
C ASN A 243 -18.30 3.74 9.91
N GLU A 244 -18.69 2.97 8.89
CA GLU A 244 -17.83 1.97 8.27
C GLU A 244 -16.52 2.59 7.76
N CYS A 245 -15.42 1.85 7.87
CA CYS A 245 -14.12 2.30 7.44
C CYS A 245 -14.10 2.50 5.92
N GLU A 246 -13.87 3.75 5.50
CA GLU A 246 -13.74 4.12 4.10
C GLU A 246 -12.31 4.57 3.77
N PHE A 247 -11.88 4.36 2.53
CA PHE A 247 -10.60 4.86 2.03
C PHE A 247 -10.61 5.16 0.53
N ILE A 248 -9.62 5.92 0.05
CA ILE A 248 -9.32 6.10 -1.38
C ILE A 248 -8.00 5.40 -1.71
N ALA A 249 -7.98 4.68 -2.82
CA ALA A 249 -6.80 3.98 -3.32
C ALA A 249 -6.49 4.36 -4.77
N GLY A 250 -5.24 4.75 -5.02
CA GLY A 250 -4.69 4.90 -6.36
C GLY A 250 -4.00 3.61 -6.81
N ILE A 251 -4.34 3.11 -8.00
CA ILE A 251 -3.76 1.87 -8.55
C ILE A 251 -2.33 2.13 -9.03
N LEU A 252 -1.38 1.39 -8.48
CA LEU A 252 0.04 1.47 -8.85
C LEU A 252 0.38 0.43 -9.91
N ARG A 253 1.04 0.88 -10.96
CA ARG A 253 1.41 0.10 -12.15
C ARG A 253 2.84 0.39 -12.57
N ASN A 254 3.54 -0.63 -13.04
CA ASN A 254 4.88 -0.49 -13.62
C ASN A 254 4.92 -0.93 -15.08
N GLY A 255 5.34 -0.03 -15.97
CA GLY A 255 5.44 -0.24 -17.41
C GLY A 255 4.15 0.11 -18.17
N GLU A 256 4.28 0.45 -19.47
CA GLU A 256 3.15 0.82 -20.34
C GLU A 256 2.57 -0.38 -21.12
N SER A 257 3.41 -1.35 -21.52
CA SER A 257 3.01 -2.50 -22.36
C SER A 257 2.84 -3.82 -21.59
N ASP A 258 3.76 -4.12 -20.67
CA ASP A 258 3.71 -5.30 -19.76
C ASP A 258 3.34 -4.87 -18.34
N CYS A 259 2.26 -4.11 -18.21
CA CYS A 259 1.87 -3.46 -16.96
C CYS A 259 1.69 -4.49 -15.82
N ARG A 260 2.52 -4.37 -14.78
CA ARG A 260 2.33 -5.12 -13.51
C ARG A 260 1.76 -4.18 -12.47
N GLU A 261 0.70 -4.61 -11.82
CA GLU A 261 0.10 -3.90 -10.70
C GLU A 261 0.84 -4.23 -9.40
N GLY A 262 0.91 -3.27 -8.48
CA GLY A 262 1.42 -3.54 -7.14
C GLY A 262 0.49 -4.54 -6.43
N HIS A 263 1.01 -5.35 -5.51
CA HIS A 263 0.24 -6.42 -4.86
C HIS A 263 -1.18 -6.02 -4.37
N PHE A 264 -1.30 -4.91 -3.64
CA PHE A 264 -2.62 -4.44 -3.17
C PHE A 264 -3.45 -3.83 -4.31
N SER A 265 -2.81 -3.21 -5.30
CA SER A 265 -3.48 -2.66 -6.48
C SER A 265 -4.07 -3.77 -7.36
N ASP A 266 -3.32 -4.84 -7.60
CA ASP A 266 -3.81 -6.05 -8.27
C ASP A 266 -5.02 -6.64 -7.52
N TYR A 267 -4.93 -6.72 -6.19
CA TYR A 267 -6.04 -7.17 -5.37
C TYR A 267 -7.30 -6.30 -5.55
N ILE A 268 -7.19 -4.96 -5.46
CA ILE A 268 -8.34 -4.06 -5.71
C ILE A 268 -8.93 -4.28 -7.11
N MET A 269 -8.09 -4.41 -8.12
CA MET A 269 -8.54 -4.60 -9.50
C MET A 269 -9.27 -5.93 -9.69
N ARG A 270 -8.84 -7.00 -9.02
CA ARG A 270 -9.56 -8.29 -9.02
C ARG A 270 -10.92 -8.18 -8.34
N VAL A 271 -10.99 -7.53 -7.16
CA VAL A 271 -12.27 -7.30 -6.46
C VAL A 271 -13.25 -6.52 -7.34
N ALA A 272 -12.79 -5.45 -7.98
CA ALA A 272 -13.60 -4.62 -8.87
C ALA A 272 -14.06 -5.37 -10.16
N GLN A 273 -13.33 -6.40 -10.60
CA GLN A 273 -13.71 -7.22 -11.75
C GLN A 273 -14.79 -8.23 -11.39
N THR A 274 -14.71 -8.87 -10.22
CA THR A 274 -15.68 -9.88 -9.78
C THR A 274 -17.09 -9.32 -9.65
N GLU A 275 -17.23 -8.05 -9.21
CA GLU A 275 -18.54 -7.38 -9.12
C GLU A 275 -19.20 -7.15 -10.50
N ASN A 276 -18.42 -7.16 -11.60
CA ASN A 276 -18.89 -6.87 -12.95
C ASN A 276 -19.20 -8.13 -13.79
N THR A 277 -19.01 -9.34 -13.25
CA THR A 277 -19.27 -10.60 -13.97
C THR A 277 -20.44 -11.38 -13.35
N PRO A 278 -21.45 -11.78 -14.14
CA PRO A 278 -22.51 -12.68 -13.68
C PRO A 278 -21.90 -14.05 -13.32
N VAL A 279 -22.11 -14.48 -12.09
CA VAL A 279 -21.55 -15.72 -11.52
C VAL A 279 -22.03 -16.94 -12.31
N SER A 280 -21.09 -17.66 -12.94
CA SER A 280 -21.30 -19.06 -13.34
C SER A 280 -20.40 -19.96 -12.49
N SER A 281 -21.05 -20.73 -11.62
CA SER A 281 -20.65 -22.00 -10.99
C SER A 281 -19.25 -22.17 -10.34
N GLU A 282 -19.32 -22.47 -9.02
CA GLU A 282 -18.57 -23.51 -8.28
C GLU A 282 -17.09 -23.31 -7.88
N SER A 283 -16.50 -22.13 -8.07
CA SER A 283 -15.33 -21.71 -7.28
C SER A 283 -15.53 -20.30 -6.74
N ALA A 284 -16.52 -20.15 -5.86
CA ALA A 284 -16.78 -18.89 -5.16
C ALA A 284 -15.59 -18.58 -4.24
N GLU A 285 -14.53 -18.03 -4.83
CA GLU A 285 -13.46 -17.37 -4.11
C GLU A 285 -14.10 -16.39 -3.13
N ALA A 286 -13.53 -16.26 -1.95
CA ALA A 286 -13.80 -15.15 -1.04
C ALA A 286 -13.27 -13.83 -1.64
N SER A 287 -13.73 -13.50 -2.84
CA SER A 287 -13.45 -12.27 -3.57
C SER A 287 -13.91 -11.10 -2.70
N GLY A 288 -13.01 -10.15 -2.49
CA GLY A 288 -13.29 -8.99 -1.65
C GLY A 288 -13.12 -9.22 -0.15
N MET A 289 -12.37 -10.24 0.31
CA MET A 289 -12.03 -10.33 1.73
C MET A 289 -10.61 -9.78 2.02
N ILE A 290 -10.51 -8.87 2.99
CA ILE A 290 -9.27 -8.42 3.62
C ILE A 290 -9.07 -9.23 4.90
N TYR A 291 -7.90 -9.81 5.13
CA TYR A 291 -7.71 -10.82 6.17
C TYR A 291 -7.06 -10.32 7.45
N ARG A 292 -6.71 -9.03 7.48
CA ARG A 292 -6.13 -8.40 8.64
C ARG A 292 -6.23 -6.90 8.48
N ILE A 293 -6.62 -6.23 9.54
CA ILE A 293 -6.59 -4.78 9.62
C ILE A 293 -5.92 -4.33 10.91
N ARG A 294 -5.36 -3.12 10.91
CA ARG A 294 -4.85 -2.47 12.12
C ARG A 294 -4.98 -0.97 12.01
N HIS A 295 -5.49 -0.33 13.05
CA HIS A 295 -5.46 1.12 13.17
C HIS A 295 -4.02 1.61 13.34
N LYS A 296 -3.64 2.62 12.56
CA LYS A 296 -2.36 3.31 12.65
C LYS A 296 -2.62 4.78 12.93
N GLU A 297 -2.27 5.20 14.15
CA GLU A 297 -2.28 6.59 14.53
C GLU A 297 -1.24 7.39 13.72
N ASN A 298 -1.62 8.59 13.28
CA ASN A 298 -0.71 9.54 12.64
C ASN A 298 -0.56 10.80 13.49
N ILE A 299 0.09 10.67 14.66
CA ILE A 299 0.19 11.72 15.69
C ILE A 299 0.70 13.06 15.13
N LEU A 300 1.54 13.03 14.10
CA LEU A 300 2.10 14.24 13.47
C LEU A 300 1.15 14.90 12.47
N PHE A 301 0.11 14.21 12.02
CA PHE A 301 -0.85 14.68 11.01
C PHE A 301 -2.30 14.72 11.49
N GLN A 302 -2.59 14.30 12.73
CA GLN A 302 -3.93 14.35 13.29
C GLN A 302 -4.50 15.78 13.35
N LEU A 303 -5.80 15.89 13.07
CA LEU A 303 -6.56 17.11 13.33
C LEU A 303 -6.70 17.29 14.85
N ARG A 304 -5.95 18.26 15.40
CA ARG A 304 -5.96 18.52 16.85
C ARG A 304 -7.23 19.26 17.24
N SER A 305 -7.72 19.01 18.45
CA SER A 305 -8.89 19.73 19.01
C SER A 305 -8.69 21.25 19.11
N SER A 306 -7.43 21.69 19.22
CA SER A 306 -7.01 23.09 19.23
C SER A 306 -7.02 23.73 17.84
N THR A 307 -7.05 22.96 16.76
CA THR A 307 -6.99 23.48 15.39
C THR A 307 -8.36 24.02 14.98
N LYS A 308 -8.55 25.34 15.13
CA LYS A 308 -9.79 26.04 14.74
C LYS A 308 -9.74 26.59 13.33
N ASN A 309 -8.57 27.00 12.86
CA ASN A 309 -8.40 27.50 11.50
C ASN A 309 -7.16 26.87 10.88
N ALA A 310 -7.29 26.33 9.66
CA ALA A 310 -6.21 25.63 8.99
C ALA A 310 -6.24 25.76 7.46
N LEU A 311 -5.06 25.81 6.87
CA LEU A 311 -4.81 25.69 5.44
C LEU A 311 -4.37 24.27 5.12
N LEU A 312 -5.11 23.62 4.24
CA LEU A 312 -4.93 22.24 3.86
C LEU A 312 -4.45 22.19 2.41
N PHE A 313 -3.47 21.34 2.12
CA PHE A 313 -2.87 21.19 0.79
C PHE A 313 -2.84 19.73 0.37
N GLY A 314 -3.82 19.32 -0.46
CA GLY A 314 -3.96 17.95 -0.95
C GLY A 314 -3.62 17.82 -2.42
N ILE A 315 -2.76 16.87 -2.80
CA ILE A 315 -2.38 16.64 -4.20
C ILE A 315 -2.74 15.21 -4.63
N GLY A 316 -3.58 15.07 -5.65
CA GLY A 316 -4.07 13.78 -6.13
C GLY A 316 -4.77 12.98 -5.02
N THR A 317 -4.38 11.72 -4.81
CA THR A 317 -4.89 10.89 -3.70
C THR A 317 -4.49 11.41 -2.31
N GLY A 318 -3.55 12.36 -2.22
CA GLY A 318 -3.20 13.06 -0.97
C GLY A 318 -4.33 13.94 -0.42
N VAL A 319 -5.47 14.03 -1.11
CA VAL A 319 -6.69 14.65 -0.56
C VAL A 319 -7.39 13.78 0.49
N SER A 320 -7.09 12.48 0.54
CA SER A 320 -7.76 11.51 1.40
C SER A 320 -7.85 11.90 2.88
N PRO A 321 -6.77 12.30 3.57
CA PRO A 321 -6.91 12.70 4.97
C PRO A 321 -7.74 13.99 5.13
N PHE A 322 -7.79 14.86 4.12
CA PHE A 322 -8.61 16.08 4.17
C PHE A 322 -10.10 15.80 3.94
N ILE A 323 -10.47 14.73 3.25
CA ILE A 323 -11.84 14.22 3.26
C ILE A 323 -12.26 13.90 4.71
N SER A 324 -11.37 13.23 5.44
CA SER A 324 -11.58 12.95 6.87
C SER A 324 -11.77 14.24 7.68
N PHE A 325 -10.97 15.28 7.39
CA PHE A 325 -11.07 16.57 8.07
C PHE A 325 -12.39 17.28 7.73
N ILE A 326 -12.83 17.24 6.47
CA ILE A 326 -14.11 17.81 6.02
C ILE A 326 -15.28 17.17 6.79
N ARG A 327 -15.36 15.83 6.78
CA ARG A 327 -16.46 15.07 7.41
C ARG A 327 -16.53 15.18 8.91
N ASN A 328 -15.38 15.38 9.55
CA ASN A 328 -15.26 15.49 11.00
C ASN A 328 -14.96 16.94 11.43
N CYS A 329 -15.20 17.91 10.55
CA CYS A 329 -15.04 19.34 10.84
C CYS A 329 -16.08 19.79 11.87
N LYS A 330 -15.63 20.37 12.98
CA LYS A 330 -16.52 20.88 14.02
C LYS A 330 -17.08 22.25 13.63
N LYS A 331 -18.20 22.64 14.25
CA LYS A 331 -18.89 23.91 13.97
C LYS A 331 -18.04 25.16 14.18
N ASP A 332 -17.04 25.08 15.06
CA ASP A 332 -16.11 26.15 15.39
C ASP A 332 -14.77 26.05 14.64
N CYS A 333 -14.63 25.04 13.77
CA CYS A 333 -13.50 24.92 12.86
C CYS A 333 -13.85 25.57 11.52
N VAL A 334 -12.88 26.25 10.89
CA VAL A 334 -12.96 26.81 9.54
C VAL A 334 -11.72 26.38 8.78
N PHE A 335 -11.86 25.69 7.65
CA PHE A 335 -10.71 25.21 6.88
C PHE A 335 -10.76 25.71 5.44
N THR A 336 -9.58 25.99 4.88
CA THR A 336 -9.42 26.26 3.45
C THR A 336 -8.52 25.20 2.85
N LEU A 337 -9.06 24.40 1.92
CA LEU A 337 -8.35 23.34 1.23
C LEU A 337 -7.95 23.78 -0.18
N PHE A 338 -6.66 23.79 -0.46
CA PHE A 338 -6.11 23.89 -1.80
C PHE A 338 -5.87 22.47 -2.34
N TYR A 339 -6.70 22.06 -3.31
CA TYR A 339 -6.67 20.72 -3.88
C TYR A 339 -6.08 20.73 -5.29
N GLY A 340 -4.96 20.04 -5.51
CA GLY A 340 -4.32 19.91 -6.81
C GLY A 340 -4.63 18.58 -7.51
N CYS A 341 -5.16 18.64 -8.73
CA CYS A 341 -5.31 17.48 -9.62
C CYS A 341 -4.97 17.86 -11.08
N LYS A 342 -5.02 16.91 -12.03
CA LYS A 342 -4.65 17.20 -13.42
C LYS A 342 -5.78 17.87 -14.19
N THR A 343 -6.95 17.24 -14.15
CA THR A 343 -8.13 17.64 -14.92
C THR A 343 -9.37 17.54 -14.03
N GLU A 344 -10.48 18.10 -14.49
CA GLU A 344 -11.79 18.00 -13.81
C GLU A 344 -12.24 16.54 -13.65
N ASP A 345 -11.92 15.67 -14.62
CA ASP A 345 -12.22 14.25 -14.54
C ASP A 345 -11.41 13.48 -13.50
N GLU A 346 -10.26 14.01 -13.08
CA GLU A 346 -9.43 13.44 -12.01
C GLU A 346 -9.73 14.10 -10.64
N ASN A 347 -10.77 14.94 -10.52
CA ASN A 347 -11.15 15.59 -9.27
C ASN A 347 -11.88 14.60 -8.33
N ILE A 348 -11.14 14.01 -7.38
CA ILE A 348 -11.67 13.03 -6.43
C ILE A 348 -12.83 13.60 -5.62
N LEU A 349 -12.75 14.85 -5.15
CA LEU A 349 -13.78 15.45 -4.31
C LEU A 349 -15.11 15.59 -5.05
N ALA A 350 -15.06 15.99 -6.32
CA ALA A 350 -16.24 16.08 -7.18
C ALA A 350 -16.82 14.71 -7.52
N LYS A 351 -15.97 13.76 -7.94
CA LYS A 351 -16.40 12.40 -8.33
C LYS A 351 -16.99 11.60 -7.16
N THR A 352 -16.59 11.90 -5.92
CA THR A 352 -17.11 11.25 -4.71
C THR A 352 -18.29 12.00 -4.07
N GLY A 353 -18.68 13.16 -4.61
CA GLY A 353 -19.79 13.98 -4.08
C GLY A 353 -19.47 14.75 -2.79
N ILE A 354 -18.20 14.78 -2.38
CA ILE A 354 -17.76 15.47 -1.14
C ILE A 354 -17.73 16.99 -1.32
N ALA A 355 -17.41 17.44 -2.53
CA ALA A 355 -17.39 18.84 -2.90
C ALA A 355 -18.01 19.08 -4.27
N TRP A 356 -18.60 20.25 -4.47
CA TRP A 356 -19.20 20.66 -5.74
C TRP A 356 -18.88 22.12 -6.05
N GLU A 357 -18.88 22.48 -7.34
CA GLU A 357 -18.58 23.86 -7.77
C GLU A 357 -19.56 24.86 -7.14
N ALA A 358 -19.02 25.96 -6.61
CA ALA A 358 -19.81 26.98 -5.94
C ALA A 358 -20.57 27.92 -6.90
N GLY A 359 -20.29 27.85 -8.21
CA GLY A 359 -20.83 28.79 -9.20
C GLY A 359 -20.28 30.22 -9.10
N LEU A 360 -19.24 30.43 -8.29
CA LEU A 360 -18.54 31.69 -8.10
C LEU A 360 -17.07 31.53 -8.50
N GLU A 361 -16.46 32.63 -8.94
CA GLU A 361 -15.02 32.63 -9.21
C GLU A 361 -14.22 32.50 -7.90
N SER A 362 -13.12 31.74 -7.97
CA SER A 362 -12.16 31.68 -6.87
C SER A 362 -11.44 33.02 -6.73
N GLU A 363 -11.27 33.48 -5.49
CA GLU A 363 -10.41 34.62 -5.22
C GLU A 363 -8.94 34.34 -5.56
N TYR A 364 -8.53 33.06 -5.61
CA TYR A 364 -7.16 32.68 -5.97
C TYR A 364 -7.03 32.45 -7.48
N ALA A 365 -6.09 33.15 -8.10
CA ALA A 365 -5.83 33.08 -9.54
C ALA A 365 -5.43 31.66 -9.94
N GLY A 366 -6.15 31.12 -10.93
CA GLY A 366 -5.95 29.78 -11.48
C GLY A 366 -6.49 28.64 -10.62
N ALA A 367 -7.38 28.93 -9.66
CA ALA A 367 -8.17 27.93 -8.98
C ALA A 367 -9.66 28.08 -9.29
N LYS A 368 -10.43 27.00 -9.12
CA LYS A 368 -11.90 27.02 -9.09
C LYS A 368 -12.40 26.88 -7.66
N LEU A 369 -13.48 27.59 -7.32
CA LEU A 369 -14.09 27.53 -5.99
C LEU A 369 -15.14 26.41 -5.90
N PHE A 370 -15.00 25.61 -4.85
CA PHE A 370 -15.89 24.52 -4.49
C PHE A 370 -16.35 24.71 -3.05
N THR A 371 -17.59 24.32 -2.78
CA THR A 371 -18.11 24.14 -1.43
C THR A 371 -18.15 22.64 -1.10
N THR A 372 -18.31 22.28 0.17
CA THR A 372 -18.28 20.89 0.62
C THR A 372 -19.51 20.51 1.42
N GLU A 373 -19.65 19.23 1.71
CA GLU A 373 -20.63 18.72 2.68
C GLU A 373 -20.49 19.35 4.08
N SER A 374 -19.33 19.92 4.41
CA SER A 374 -19.14 20.77 5.58
C SER A 374 -19.19 22.26 5.19
N PRO A 375 -20.13 23.06 5.74
CA PRO A 375 -20.28 24.47 5.38
C PRO A 375 -19.08 25.33 5.82
N ASN A 376 -18.25 24.82 6.72
CA ASN A 376 -17.09 25.53 7.24
C ASN A 376 -15.79 25.21 6.48
N VAL A 377 -15.86 24.41 5.41
CA VAL A 377 -14.70 24.08 4.59
C VAL A 377 -14.90 24.58 3.17
N THR A 378 -14.01 25.47 2.75
CA THR A 378 -13.93 25.94 1.36
C THR A 378 -12.82 25.22 0.62
N VAL A 379 -13.04 24.92 -0.66
CA VAL A 379 -12.06 24.20 -1.48
C VAL A 379 -11.71 25.02 -2.71
N HIS A 380 -10.42 25.25 -2.93
CA HIS A 380 -9.87 25.86 -4.14
C HIS A 380 -9.14 24.80 -4.94
N VAL A 381 -9.74 24.38 -6.06
CA VAL A 381 -9.20 23.32 -6.90
C VAL A 381 -8.29 23.90 -7.98
N VAL A 382 -7.05 23.40 -8.04
CA VAL A 382 -6.02 23.81 -8.98
C VAL A 382 -5.78 22.68 -9.98
N TYR A 383 -6.05 22.94 -11.26
CA TYR A 383 -5.87 21.96 -12.34
C TYR A 383 -4.56 22.18 -13.09
N SER A 384 -3.67 21.19 -13.00
CA SER A 384 -2.32 21.24 -13.58
C SER A 384 -2.24 20.87 -15.08
N GLN A 385 -3.34 20.45 -15.70
CA GLN A 385 -3.41 20.12 -17.13
C GLN A 385 -4.64 20.76 -17.78
N THR A 386 -4.76 22.08 -17.64
CA THR A 386 -5.80 22.91 -18.28
C THR A 386 -5.14 24.12 -18.96
N ASN A 387 -5.93 24.95 -19.66
CA ASN A 387 -5.43 26.16 -20.31
C ASN A 387 -4.72 27.15 -19.37
N GLN A 388 -4.97 27.06 -18.05
CA GLN A 388 -4.29 27.89 -17.04
C GLN A 388 -3.14 27.17 -16.33
N SER A 389 -2.95 25.86 -16.57
CA SER A 389 -1.97 24.92 -15.98
C SER A 389 -1.00 25.55 -14.96
N ILE A 390 -1.35 25.48 -13.68
CA ILE A 390 -0.51 25.93 -12.57
C ILE A 390 -0.17 24.74 -11.67
N ARG A 391 1.12 24.49 -11.42
CA ARG A 391 1.52 23.55 -10.36
C ARG A 391 1.36 24.22 -9.00
N MET A 392 1.13 23.46 -7.93
CA MET A 392 0.85 24.04 -6.61
C MET A 392 1.92 25.03 -6.13
N GLY A 393 3.21 24.77 -6.38
CA GLY A 393 4.28 25.72 -6.05
C GLY A 393 4.18 27.06 -6.79
N GLU A 394 3.80 27.04 -8.07
CA GLU A 394 3.57 28.26 -8.85
C GLU A 394 2.28 28.96 -8.44
N PHE A 395 1.25 28.20 -8.06
CA PHE A 395 -0.01 28.72 -7.52
C PHE A 395 0.24 29.52 -6.25
N LEU A 396 1.07 29.00 -5.34
CA LEU A 396 1.47 29.70 -4.12
C LEU A 396 2.17 31.01 -4.44
N GLN A 397 3.12 31.02 -5.37
CA GLN A 397 3.83 32.25 -5.75
C GLN A 397 2.92 33.30 -6.38
N ARG A 398 2.05 32.90 -7.31
CA ARG A 398 1.09 33.80 -7.96
C ARG A 398 0.08 34.41 -6.98
N ASN A 399 -0.21 33.72 -5.89
CA ASN A 399 -1.20 34.14 -4.89
C ASN A 399 -0.57 34.52 -3.54
N LYS A 400 0.73 34.83 -3.52
CA LYS A 400 1.53 35.02 -2.30
C LYS A 400 0.88 35.98 -1.28
N GLU A 401 0.37 37.12 -1.73
CA GLU A 401 -0.26 38.11 -0.84
C GLU A 401 -1.54 37.57 -0.16
N LYS A 402 -2.39 36.86 -0.91
CA LYS A 402 -3.64 36.27 -0.38
C LYS A 402 -3.35 35.10 0.55
N ILE A 403 -2.34 34.27 0.21
CA ILE A 403 -1.88 33.19 1.08
C ILE A 403 -1.30 33.76 2.38
N ALA A 404 -0.48 34.81 2.30
CA ALA A 404 0.06 35.48 3.48
C ALA A 404 -1.04 36.09 4.36
N ALA A 405 -2.09 36.66 3.76
CA ALA A 405 -3.25 37.15 4.51
C ALA A 405 -3.93 36.02 5.30
N ARG A 406 -4.19 34.86 4.67
CA ARG A 406 -4.73 33.69 5.37
C ARG A 406 -3.81 33.13 6.43
N CYS A 407 -2.49 33.16 6.20
CA CYS A 407 -1.50 32.72 7.19
C CYS A 407 -1.57 33.54 8.48
N ARG A 408 -1.95 34.83 8.41
CA ARG A 408 -2.17 35.67 9.60
C ARG A 408 -3.45 35.32 10.37
N GLU A 409 -4.39 34.63 9.75
CA GLU A 409 -5.70 34.24 10.33
C GLU A 409 -5.66 32.86 11.01
N ILE A 410 -4.60 32.07 10.78
CA ILE A 410 -4.46 30.72 11.35
C ILE A 410 -3.59 30.73 12.60
N SER A 411 -3.85 29.79 13.51
CA SER A 411 -2.98 29.53 14.65
C SER A 411 -1.59 29.03 14.20
N THR A 412 -0.60 29.09 15.09
CA THR A 412 0.78 28.60 14.84
C THR A 412 0.89 27.13 14.43
N SER A 413 -0.19 26.33 14.51
CA SER A 413 -0.30 24.94 14.05
C SER A 413 -1.44 24.76 13.04
N GLY A 414 -1.35 25.46 11.90
CA GLY A 414 -2.46 25.58 10.94
C GLY A 414 -2.20 25.05 9.53
N ILE A 415 -1.01 24.54 9.17
CA ILE A 415 -0.73 24.10 7.80
C ILE A 415 -0.58 22.59 7.73
N TYR A 416 -1.39 21.95 6.88
CA TYR A 416 -1.34 20.51 6.63
C TYR A 416 -1.12 20.22 5.14
N THR A 417 -0.16 19.35 4.82
CA THR A 417 0.16 18.97 3.44
C THR A 417 0.21 17.46 3.27
N CYS A 418 -0.48 16.92 2.27
CA CYS A 418 -0.43 15.51 1.92
C CYS A 418 -0.45 15.31 0.41
N GLY A 419 0.38 14.38 -0.10
CA GLY A 419 0.44 14.06 -1.51
C GLY A 419 1.76 13.41 -1.92
N ASN A 420 2.11 13.56 -3.20
CA ASN A 420 3.39 13.04 -3.68
C ASN A 420 4.58 13.86 -3.13
N LYS A 421 5.71 13.18 -2.93
CA LYS A 421 6.92 13.75 -2.32
C LYS A 421 7.42 15.03 -2.97
N GLN A 422 7.39 15.12 -4.30
CA GLN A 422 7.88 16.31 -5.03
C GLN A 422 6.99 17.53 -4.79
N ALA A 423 5.67 17.37 -4.83
CA ALA A 423 4.73 18.45 -4.57
C ALA A 423 4.81 18.90 -3.10
N MET A 424 4.90 17.96 -2.16
CA MET A 424 5.08 18.27 -0.74
C MET A 424 6.36 19.05 -0.47
N GLN A 425 7.49 18.66 -1.09
CA GLN A 425 8.75 19.39 -0.96
C GLN A 425 8.61 20.84 -1.44
N SER A 426 7.96 21.08 -2.57
CA SER A 426 7.73 22.43 -3.09
C SER A 426 6.87 23.29 -2.17
N ILE A 427 5.81 22.72 -1.58
CA ILE A 427 4.90 23.44 -0.67
C ILE A 427 5.65 23.74 0.65
N SER A 428 6.36 22.75 1.18
CA SER A 428 7.08 22.90 2.44
C SER A 428 8.25 23.90 2.35
N GLN A 429 8.94 23.94 1.22
CA GLN A 429 9.97 24.96 0.96
C GLN A 429 9.38 26.36 0.91
N TYR A 430 8.22 26.54 0.29
CA TYR A 430 7.52 27.83 0.26
C TYR A 430 7.21 28.32 1.68
N PHE A 431 6.55 27.50 2.50
CA PHE A 431 6.17 27.93 3.85
C PHE A 431 7.36 28.08 4.79
N THR A 432 8.40 27.26 4.66
CA THR A 432 9.64 27.42 5.44
C THR A 432 10.33 28.75 5.12
N ALA A 433 10.25 29.22 3.87
CA ALA A 433 10.87 30.48 3.46
C ALA A 433 10.03 31.71 3.82
N GLU A 434 8.72 31.64 3.60
CA GLU A 434 7.82 32.80 3.68
C GLU A 434 7.08 32.93 5.02
N HIS A 435 6.87 31.80 5.72
CA HIS A 435 6.08 31.70 6.95
C HIS A 435 6.70 30.72 7.98
N PRO A 436 7.98 30.90 8.37
CA PRO A 436 8.69 29.98 9.27
C PRO A 436 8.07 29.91 10.67
N GLU A 437 7.24 30.88 11.06
CA GLU A 437 6.52 30.93 12.32
C GLU A 437 5.36 29.92 12.42
N ILE A 438 4.91 29.36 11.30
CA ILE A 438 3.78 28.43 11.24
C ILE A 438 4.29 27.00 11.12
N SER A 439 3.88 26.17 12.08
CA SER A 439 4.20 24.75 12.08
C SER A 439 3.50 24.04 10.92
N GLN A 440 4.26 23.19 10.22
CA GLN A 440 3.79 22.38 9.10
C GLN A 440 3.59 20.94 9.54
N HIS A 441 2.43 20.38 9.20
CA HIS A 441 2.10 18.97 9.36
C HIS A 441 2.16 18.31 7.99
N ASN A 442 3.08 17.36 7.81
CA ASN A 442 3.34 16.73 6.51
C ASN A 442 3.17 15.22 6.63
N ASP A 443 2.42 14.61 5.71
CA ASP A 443 2.23 13.16 5.64
C ASP A 443 2.62 12.66 4.24
N ASP A 444 3.79 12.01 4.15
CA ASP A 444 4.28 11.41 2.92
C ASP A 444 3.87 9.93 2.82
N TRP A 445 3.37 9.56 1.65
CA TRP A 445 2.91 8.19 1.35
C TRP A 445 3.94 7.43 0.50
N SER A 446 5.20 7.87 0.49
CA SER A 446 6.26 7.31 -0.38
C SER A 446 7.04 6.18 0.25
#